data_AF-A0A968VXD5-F1
#
_entry.id   AF-A0A968VXD5-F1
#
_cell.length_a   1.000
_cell.length_b   1.000
_cell.length_c   1.000
_cell.angle_alpha   90.00
_cell.angle_beta   90.00
_cell.angle_gamma   90.00
#
_symmetry.space_group_name_H-M   'P 1'
#
loop_
_entity.id
_entity.type
_entity.pdbx_description
1 polymer ?
#
loop_
_entity_poly.entity_id
_entity_poly.type
_entity_poly.pdbx_seq_one_letter_code
_entity_poly.pdbx_strand_id
1 'polypeptide(L)'
;MPKPDKEQVVMSISGYLVANGFNQIMLNSLTKSALYEGLNEYPQEKMVKILNPLSSDLDCMRQNLVIGGIETIAYNVNRQQYNLRLFEFGKSYQYLAEKIRRILAATMKQTSYCLFLSGTSKKKTGIPPIKRLVSSF
;
A
#
# COMPACT_ATOMS: atom_id res chain seq x y z
N MET A 1 -13.30 13.42 24.87
CA MET A 1 -13.38 11.97 24.58
C MET A 1 -11.97 11.40 24.52
N PRO A 2 -11.71 10.21 25.08
CA PRO A 2 -10.43 9.54 24.90
C PRO A 2 -10.19 9.25 23.41
N LYS A 3 -8.95 9.38 22.95
CA LYS A 3 -8.60 9.03 21.57
C LYS A 3 -8.80 7.51 21.38
N PRO A 4 -9.51 7.08 20.33
CA PRO A 4 -9.69 5.67 20.08
C PRO A 4 -8.35 5.00 19.80
N ASP A 5 -8.24 3.75 20.26
CA ASP A 5 -7.07 2.91 20.09
C ASP A 5 -6.84 2.57 18.61
N LYS A 6 -5.61 2.66 18.13
CA LYS A 6 -5.31 2.57 16.68
C LYS A 6 -5.64 1.19 16.14
N GLU A 7 -5.30 0.17 16.90
CA GLU A 7 -5.55 -1.22 16.61
C GLU A 7 -7.05 -1.50 16.52
N GLN A 8 -7.83 -0.94 17.45
CA GLN A 8 -9.30 -1.04 17.40
C GLN A 8 -9.87 -0.37 16.14
N VAL A 9 -9.40 0.82 15.78
CA VAL A 9 -9.85 1.51 14.56
C VAL A 9 -9.53 0.68 13.32
N VAL A 10 -8.30 0.16 13.20
CA VAL A 10 -7.91 -0.71 12.07
C VAL A 10 -8.80 -1.95 12.03
N MET A 11 -9.07 -2.58 13.17
CA MET A 11 -9.91 -3.78 13.24
C MET A 11 -11.35 -3.49 12.82
N SER A 12 -11.92 -2.36 13.26
CA SER A 12 -13.27 -1.94 12.85
C SER A 12 -13.36 -1.67 11.34
N ILE A 13 -12.38 -0.96 10.76
CA ILE A 13 -12.34 -0.68 9.32
C ILE A 13 -12.17 -1.97 8.53
N SER A 14 -11.25 -2.85 8.95
CA SER A 14 -11.06 -4.16 8.32
C SER A 14 -12.33 -4.99 8.33
N GLY A 15 -13.02 -5.08 9.48
CA GLY A 15 -14.28 -5.80 9.60
C GLY A 15 -15.36 -5.25 8.65
N TYR A 16 -15.47 -3.92 8.55
CA TYR A 16 -16.39 -3.28 7.62
C TYR A 16 -16.06 -3.57 6.15
N LEU A 17 -14.78 -3.49 5.76
CA LEU A 17 -14.34 -3.77 4.38
C LEU A 17 -14.58 -5.24 4.00
N VAL A 18 -14.25 -6.17 4.89
CA VAL A 18 -14.49 -7.61 4.69
C VAL A 18 -15.99 -7.90 4.57
N ALA A 19 -16.83 -7.31 5.41
CA ALA A 19 -18.29 -7.44 5.31
C ALA A 19 -18.85 -6.89 3.98
N ASN A 20 -18.12 -5.98 3.32
CA ASN A 20 -18.47 -5.42 2.00
C ASN A 20 -17.73 -6.11 0.83
N GLY A 21 -17.18 -7.31 1.06
CA GLY A 21 -16.60 -8.16 0.02
C GLY A 21 -15.19 -7.76 -0.43
N PHE A 22 -14.45 -7.02 0.39
CA PHE A 22 -13.02 -6.79 0.16
C PHE A 22 -12.17 -7.87 0.83
N ASN A 23 -11.04 -8.19 0.20
CA ASN A 23 -10.02 -9.08 0.74
C ASN A 23 -8.82 -8.26 1.24
N GLN A 24 -8.33 -8.57 2.44
CA GLN A 24 -7.09 -7.98 2.92
C GLN A 24 -5.91 -8.63 2.21
N ILE A 25 -4.98 -7.83 1.72
CA ILE A 25 -3.67 -8.27 1.25
C ILE A 25 -2.59 -7.76 2.20
N MET A 26 -1.49 -8.50 2.30
CA MET A 26 -0.32 -8.15 3.09
C MET A 26 0.91 -8.32 2.22
N LEU A 27 1.54 -7.21 1.86
CA LEU A 27 2.67 -7.20 0.95
C LEU A 27 3.98 -6.97 1.72
N ASN A 28 5.07 -7.48 1.17
CA ASN A 28 6.38 -7.27 1.76
C ASN A 28 6.72 -5.78 1.76
N SER A 29 7.33 -5.30 2.85
CA SER A 29 7.92 -3.96 2.88
C SER A 29 9.18 -3.86 2.04
N LEU A 30 9.86 -4.97 1.76
CA LEU A 30 10.98 -5.06 0.83
C LEU A 30 10.46 -5.19 -0.61
N THR A 31 11.08 -4.48 -1.52
CA THR A 31 10.71 -4.41 -2.93
C THR A 31 11.94 -4.07 -3.78
N LYS A 32 11.74 -3.96 -5.09
CA LYS A 32 12.79 -3.65 -6.07
C LYS A 32 12.79 -2.15 -6.39
N SER A 33 13.96 -1.51 -6.34
CA SER A 33 14.11 -0.08 -6.60
C SER A 33 13.68 0.29 -8.01
N ALA A 34 13.83 -0.63 -8.96
CA ALA A 34 13.46 -0.45 -10.36
C ALA A 34 11.98 -0.08 -10.58
N LEU A 35 11.06 -0.46 -9.67
CA LEU A 35 9.64 -0.07 -9.77
C LEU A 35 9.39 1.44 -9.60
N TYR A 36 10.37 2.16 -9.08
CA TYR A 36 10.27 3.59 -8.79
C TYR A 36 11.02 4.44 -9.81
N GLU A 37 11.68 3.82 -10.80
CA GLU A 37 12.37 4.54 -11.86
C GLU A 37 11.39 5.37 -12.70
N GLY A 38 11.70 6.65 -12.89
CA GLY A 38 10.85 7.58 -13.64
C GLY A 38 9.63 8.12 -12.88
N LEU A 39 9.43 7.76 -11.60
CA LEU A 39 8.37 8.33 -10.77
C LEU A 39 8.86 9.57 -10.02
N ASN A 40 8.26 10.73 -10.31
CA ASN A 40 8.63 12.00 -9.66
C ASN A 40 8.13 12.07 -8.21
N GLU A 41 7.01 11.43 -7.90
CA GLU A 41 6.38 11.43 -6.57
C GLU A 41 7.16 10.59 -5.55
N TYR A 42 7.92 9.61 -6.02
CA TYR A 42 8.69 8.68 -5.20
C TYR A 42 10.16 8.64 -5.62
N PRO A 43 10.88 9.77 -5.45
CA PRO A 43 12.24 9.94 -5.95
C PRO A 43 13.21 8.92 -5.32
N GLN A 44 14.23 8.51 -6.08
CA GLN A 44 15.21 7.53 -5.60
C GLN A 44 16.07 8.06 -4.44
N GLU A 45 16.26 9.37 -4.36
CA GLU A 45 17.03 10.04 -3.30
C GLU A 45 16.40 9.86 -1.92
N LYS A 46 15.09 9.63 -1.87
CA LYS A 46 14.34 9.35 -0.63
C LYS A 46 14.21 7.86 -0.32
N MET A 47 14.67 6.99 -1.21
CA MET A 47 14.51 5.55 -1.08
C MET A 47 15.45 4.96 -0.02
N VAL A 48 14.90 4.15 0.88
CA VAL A 48 15.70 3.39 1.86
C VAL A 48 16.21 2.11 1.20
N LYS A 49 17.49 2.12 0.78
CA LYS A 49 18.16 0.95 0.20
C LYS A 49 18.68 -0.02 1.28
N ILE A 50 18.64 -1.31 0.97
CA ILE A 50 19.21 -2.37 1.82
C ILE A 50 20.71 -2.48 1.53
N LEU A 51 21.52 -2.53 2.59
CA LEU A 51 22.95 -2.80 2.46
C LEU A 51 23.15 -4.31 2.27
N ASN A 52 23.89 -4.69 1.22
CA ASN A 52 24.13 -6.08 0.83
C ASN A 52 22.84 -6.89 0.62
N PRO A 53 21.99 -6.51 -0.34
CA PRO A 53 20.78 -7.26 -0.64
C PRO A 53 21.13 -8.65 -1.18
N LEU A 54 20.35 -9.65 -0.76
CA LEU A 54 20.50 -11.04 -1.25
C LEU A 54 19.98 -11.21 -2.68
N SER A 55 19.18 -10.27 -3.17
CA SER A 55 18.62 -10.24 -4.53
C SER A 55 18.27 -8.80 -4.93
N SER A 56 18.34 -8.50 -6.22
CA SER A 56 17.86 -7.23 -6.80
C SER A 56 16.35 -7.04 -6.66
N ASP A 57 15.59 -8.12 -6.43
CA ASP A 57 14.13 -8.04 -6.22
C ASP A 57 13.76 -7.47 -4.84
N LEU A 58 14.72 -7.44 -3.90
CA LEU A 58 14.53 -7.04 -2.50
C LEU A 58 15.64 -6.09 -2.05
N ASP A 59 15.92 -5.07 -2.84
CA ASP A 59 17.05 -4.15 -2.64
C ASP A 59 16.67 -2.83 -1.95
N CYS A 60 15.37 -2.57 -1.76
CA CYS A 60 14.90 -1.37 -1.07
C CYS A 60 13.63 -1.61 -0.26
N MET A 61 13.31 -0.66 0.62
CA MET A 61 12.02 -0.59 1.29
C MET A 61 11.03 0.21 0.46
N ARG A 62 9.76 -0.22 0.45
CA ARG A 62 8.69 0.46 -0.28
C ARG A 62 8.44 1.89 0.21
N GLN A 63 8.31 2.81 -0.74
CA GLN A 63 7.97 4.21 -0.44
C GLN A 63 6.46 4.46 -0.36
N ASN A 64 5.64 3.51 -0.84
CA ASN A 64 4.18 3.53 -0.78
C ASN A 64 3.61 2.09 -0.80
N LEU A 65 2.29 1.96 -0.62
CA LEU A 65 1.57 0.67 -0.71
C LEU A 65 1.01 0.41 -2.12
N VAL A 66 0.86 1.46 -2.93
CA VAL A 66 0.15 1.43 -4.21
C VAL A 66 0.83 0.50 -5.22
N ILE A 67 2.15 0.61 -5.36
CA ILE A 67 2.91 -0.15 -6.36
C ILE A 67 2.72 -1.66 -6.17
N GLY A 68 2.89 -2.15 -4.94
CA GLY A 68 2.71 -3.58 -4.65
C GLY A 68 1.25 -4.05 -4.87
N GLY A 69 0.27 -3.19 -4.60
CA GLY A 69 -1.13 -3.50 -4.90
C GLY A 69 -1.41 -3.59 -6.40
N ILE A 70 -0.78 -2.75 -7.22
CA ILE A 70 -0.84 -2.85 -8.70
C ILE A 70 -0.22 -4.16 -9.17
N GLU A 71 0.97 -4.54 -8.66
CA GLU A 71 1.58 -5.84 -8.98
C GLU A 71 0.67 -7.00 -8.59
N THR A 72 -0.01 -6.90 -7.43
CA THR A 72 -0.99 -7.89 -6.96
C THR A 72 -2.20 -7.99 -7.89
N ILE A 73 -2.72 -6.85 -8.36
CA ILE A 73 -3.81 -6.83 -9.35
C ILE A 73 -3.33 -7.51 -10.64
N ALA A 74 -2.19 -7.10 -11.19
CA ALA A 74 -1.65 -7.66 -12.42
C ALA A 74 -1.44 -9.18 -12.31
N TYR A 75 -0.89 -9.65 -11.19
CA TYR A 75 -0.69 -11.07 -10.89
C TYR A 75 -2.01 -11.88 -10.96
N ASN A 76 -3.09 -11.34 -10.41
CA ASN A 76 -4.40 -11.98 -10.35
C ASN A 76 -5.15 -11.89 -11.68
N VAL A 77 -5.06 -10.74 -12.38
CA VAL A 77 -5.61 -10.56 -13.72
C VAL A 77 -5.00 -11.57 -14.70
N ASN A 78 -3.69 -11.82 -14.61
CA ASN A 78 -2.99 -12.84 -15.40
C ASN A 78 -3.45 -14.28 -15.08
N ARG A 79 -4.19 -14.47 -13.98
CA ARG A 79 -4.84 -15.73 -13.56
C ARG A 79 -6.35 -15.69 -13.72
N GLN A 80 -6.84 -14.82 -14.61
CA GLN A 80 -8.25 -14.68 -14.94
C GLN A 80 -9.15 -14.20 -13.78
N GLN A 81 -8.54 -13.62 -12.72
CA GLN A 81 -9.27 -13.00 -11.62
C GLN A 81 -9.37 -11.49 -11.86
N TYR A 82 -10.46 -11.07 -12.51
CA TYR A 82 -10.61 -9.69 -12.98
C TYR A 82 -11.29 -8.74 -11.98
N ASN A 83 -12.16 -9.26 -11.12
CA ASN A 83 -13.01 -8.47 -10.22
C ASN A 83 -12.45 -8.46 -8.79
N LEU A 84 -11.35 -7.75 -8.57
CA LEU A 84 -10.65 -7.73 -7.29
C LEU A 84 -11.11 -6.54 -6.43
N ARG A 85 -11.30 -6.80 -5.14
CA ARG A 85 -11.56 -5.79 -4.12
C ARG A 85 -10.54 -6.03 -3.02
N LEU A 86 -9.47 -5.26 -3.00
CA LEU A 86 -8.32 -5.51 -2.12
C LEU A 86 -8.08 -4.30 -1.22
N PHE A 87 -7.56 -4.53 -0.02
CA PHE A 87 -7.05 -3.46 0.83
C PHE A 87 -5.80 -3.90 1.59
N GLU A 88 -4.94 -2.96 1.91
CA GLU A 88 -3.75 -3.18 2.74
C GLU A 88 -3.61 -2.08 3.79
N PHE A 89 -3.22 -2.49 4.99
CA PHE A 89 -2.65 -1.62 6.01
C PHE A 89 -1.17 -1.91 6.13
N GLY A 90 -0.33 -0.88 5.98
CA GLY A 90 1.10 -1.10 5.89
C GLY A 90 1.93 0.12 6.21
N LYS A 91 3.22 -0.12 6.45
CA LYS A 91 4.23 0.93 6.62
C LYS A 91 4.94 1.18 5.31
N SER A 92 5.18 2.46 5.02
CA SER A 92 6.12 2.92 3.99
C SER A 92 7.29 3.67 4.62
N TYR A 93 8.39 3.74 3.88
CA TYR A 93 9.67 4.19 4.39
C TYR A 93 10.31 5.19 3.40
N GLN A 94 10.72 6.35 3.91
CA GLN A 94 11.44 7.36 3.14
C GLN A 94 12.50 8.03 4.00
N TYR A 95 13.59 8.49 3.39
CA TYR A 95 14.56 9.37 4.06
C TYR A 95 14.02 10.80 4.17
N LEU A 96 14.20 11.40 5.35
CA LEU A 96 13.93 12.83 5.56
C LEU A 96 15.12 13.66 5.04
N ALA A 97 14.87 14.65 4.19
CA ALA A 97 15.90 15.42 3.49
C ALA A 97 16.86 16.22 4.40
N GLU A 98 16.56 16.36 5.70
CA GLU A 98 17.25 17.30 6.59
C GLU A 98 18.43 16.72 7.40
N LYS A 99 18.63 15.40 7.46
CA LYS A 99 19.73 14.80 8.25
C LYS A 99 20.88 14.29 7.39
N ILE A 100 21.56 15.23 6.73
CA ILE A 100 22.92 15.04 6.20
C ILE A 100 23.92 15.04 7.37
N ARG A 101 23.92 13.98 8.18
CA ARG A 101 25.09 13.60 9.00
C ARG A 101 24.89 12.22 9.63
N ARG A 102 25.68 11.28 9.10
CA ARG A 102 26.28 10.11 9.77
C ARG A 102 25.33 9.19 10.58
N ILE A 103 25.15 7.97 10.04
CA ILE A 103 24.90 6.70 10.74
C ILE A 103 23.47 6.44 11.25
N LEU A 104 22.60 7.43 11.42
CA LEU A 104 21.18 7.20 11.75
C LEU A 104 20.30 8.11 10.89
N ALA A 105 20.27 7.85 9.58
CA ALA A 105 19.34 8.51 8.68
C ALA A 105 17.92 8.25 9.20
N ALA A 106 17.23 9.30 9.65
CA ALA A 106 15.90 9.21 10.20
C ALA A 106 14.97 8.67 9.11
N THR A 107 14.63 7.38 9.19
CA THR A 107 13.62 6.78 8.34
C THR A 107 12.26 7.25 8.80
N MET A 108 11.57 8.06 8.00
CA MET A 108 10.18 8.38 8.24
C MET A 108 9.36 7.12 7.99
N LYS A 109 8.67 6.64 9.02
CA LYS A 109 7.70 5.55 8.93
C LYS A 109 6.31 6.18 8.86
N GLN A 110 5.67 6.10 7.70
CA GLN A 110 4.27 6.47 7.58
C GLN A 110 3.42 5.21 7.61
N THR A 111 2.40 5.19 8.47
CA THR A 111 1.35 4.17 8.40
C THR A 111 0.38 4.63 7.33
N SER A 112 0.26 3.85 6.27
CA SER A 112 -0.59 4.11 5.13
C SER A 112 -1.69 3.05 5.07
N TYR A 113 -2.81 3.44 4.49
CA TYR A 113 -3.89 2.55 4.10
C TYR A 113 -4.06 2.68 2.60
N CYS A 114 -4.36 1.57 1.93
CA CYS A 114 -4.67 1.60 0.51
C CYS A 114 -5.86 0.69 0.20
N LEU A 115 -6.69 1.15 -0.73
CA LEU A 115 -7.86 0.45 -1.23
C LEU A 115 -7.72 0.29 -2.74
N PHE A 116 -7.89 -0.93 -3.21
CA PHE A 116 -7.78 -1.29 -4.62
C PHE A 116 -9.06 -1.93 -5.11
N LEU A 117 -9.47 -1.52 -6.30
CA LEU A 117 -10.63 -2.07 -7.00
C LEU A 117 -10.21 -2.37 -8.44
N SER A 118 -10.47 -3.59 -8.90
CA SER A 118 -10.37 -3.97 -10.31
C SER A 118 -11.65 -4.68 -10.75
N GLY A 119 -11.95 -4.61 -12.04
CA GLY A 119 -13.12 -5.26 -12.63
C GLY A 119 -13.59 -4.54 -13.88
N THR A 120 -14.45 -5.21 -14.65
CA THR A 120 -15.15 -4.56 -15.76
C THR A 120 -16.51 -4.08 -15.28
N SER A 121 -16.91 -2.88 -15.66
CA SER A 121 -18.23 -2.30 -15.35
C SER A 121 -19.34 -3.01 -16.13
N LYS A 122 -19.57 -4.30 -15.89
CA LYS A 122 -20.68 -5.06 -16.45
C LYS A 122 -21.24 -6.07 -15.46
N LYS A 123 -22.01 -5.54 -14.50
CA LYS A 123 -23.36 -5.98 -14.09
C LYS A 123 -23.78 -5.07 -12.93
N LYS A 124 -25.07 -4.72 -12.88
CA LYS A 124 -25.72 -4.02 -11.77
C LYS A 124 -25.62 -4.87 -10.48
N THR A 125 -24.46 -4.87 -9.84
CA THR A 125 -24.34 -5.27 -8.44
C THR A 125 -24.77 -4.06 -7.63
N GLY A 126 -25.68 -4.22 -6.68
CA GLY A 126 -26.22 -3.17 -5.80
C GLY A 126 -25.21 -2.56 -4.83
N ILE A 127 -23.98 -2.36 -5.29
CA ILE A 127 -22.85 -1.85 -4.54
C ILE A 127 -22.86 -0.34 -4.73
N PRO A 128 -22.97 0.44 -3.65
CA PRO A 128 -23.00 1.89 -3.77
C PRO A 128 -21.69 2.42 -4.37
N PRO A 129 -21.74 3.49 -5.17
CA PRO A 129 -20.56 4.08 -5.80
C PRO A 129 -19.52 4.51 -4.76
N ILE A 130 -18.24 4.49 -5.13
CA ILE A 130 -17.07 4.81 -4.28
C ILE A 130 -17.23 6.13 -3.51
N LYS A 131 -17.91 7.13 -4.09
CA LYS A 131 -18.24 8.40 -3.41
C LYS A 131 -18.98 8.20 -2.07
N ARG A 132 -19.82 7.16 -1.96
CA ARG A 132 -20.57 6.85 -0.74
C ARG A 132 -19.72 6.16 0.32
N LEU A 133 -18.69 5.42 -0.07
CA LEU A 133 -17.78 4.72 0.86
C LEU A 133 -16.86 5.70 1.59
N VAL A 134 -16.37 6.73 0.89
CA VAL A 134 -15.50 7.77 1.50
C VAL A 134 -16.29 8.73 2.39
N SER A 135 -17.57 8.98 2.09
CA SER A 135 -18.44 9.84 2.91
C SER A 135 -19.02 9.16 4.16
N SER A 136 -18.69 7.89 4.39
CA SER A 136 -19.19 7.08 5.52
C SER A 136 -18.17 6.97 6.67
N PHE A 137 -17.03 7.65 6.53
CA PHE A 137 -15.96 7.76 7.53
C PHE A 137 -15.90 9.16 8.12
#